data_AF-A0A0J6YGX6-F1
#
_entry.id   AF-A0A0J6YGX6-F1
#
_cell.length_a   1.000
_cell.length_b   1.000
_cell.length_c   1.000
_cell.angle_alpha   90.00
_cell.angle_beta   90.00
_cell.angle_gamma   90.00
#
_symmetry.space_group_name_H-M   'P 1'
#
loop_
_entity.id
_entity.type
_entity.pdbx_description
1 polymer ?
#
loop_
_entity_poly.entity_id
_entity_poly.type
_entity_poly.pdbx_seq_one_letter_code
_entity_poly.pdbx_strand_id
1 'polypeptide(L)'
;MWFHRDGQVIGAGRSTRTVNRRLRRALEHRDRACVVPGCGATRALHAHHLVHWEDGGPTELWNLALVCPYHHRAHHRGLITITGPADQLVVTDAAGRALTSASLARPPTRPLPDVAPCPGPTGERANWWWYQPYEPRPPDD
;
A
#
# COMPACT_ATOMS: atom_id res chain seq x y z
N MET A 1 -10.20 27.07 -12.81
CA MET A 1 -11.49 26.92 -13.49
C MET A 1 -11.97 25.50 -13.27
N TRP A 2 -13.25 25.32 -12.96
CA TRP A 2 -13.85 24.02 -12.64
C TRP A 2 -14.33 23.38 -13.93
N PHE A 3 -14.25 22.07 -14.01
CA PHE A 3 -15.13 21.34 -14.90
C PHE A 3 -15.86 20.32 -14.02
N HIS A 4 -17.18 20.30 -14.09
CA HIS A 4 -18.01 19.20 -13.62
C HIS A 4 -18.79 18.75 -14.85
N ARG A 5 -18.79 17.46 -15.14
CA ARG A 5 -19.66 16.87 -16.16
C ARG A 5 -20.40 15.77 -15.45
N ASP A 6 -21.72 15.90 -15.44
CA ASP A 6 -22.64 14.91 -14.88
C ASP A 6 -22.36 14.53 -13.42
N GLY A 7 -21.96 15.51 -12.59
CA GLY A 7 -21.68 15.31 -11.17
C GLY A 7 -20.31 14.69 -10.84
N GLN A 8 -19.49 14.37 -11.85
CA GLN A 8 -18.13 13.85 -11.61
C GLN A 8 -17.11 14.98 -11.44
N VAL A 9 -16.15 14.77 -10.53
CA VAL A 9 -15.02 15.68 -10.33
C VAL A 9 -14.13 15.60 -11.56
N ILE A 10 -14.17 16.63 -12.43
CA ILE A 10 -13.24 16.70 -13.54
C ILE A 10 -11.91 17.20 -13.00
N GLY A 11 -10.85 16.53 -13.44
CA GLY A 11 -9.50 16.98 -13.18
C GLY A 11 -9.12 18.22 -13.98
N ALA A 12 -7.81 18.42 -14.17
CA ALA A 12 -7.31 19.58 -14.91
C ALA A 12 -7.18 19.30 -16.43
N GLY A 13 -7.65 18.15 -16.90
CA GLY A 13 -7.41 17.68 -18.26
C GLY A 13 -5.91 17.72 -18.58
N ARG A 14 -5.54 18.37 -19.68
CA ARG A 14 -4.15 18.57 -20.10
C ARG A 14 -3.53 19.91 -19.68
N SER A 15 -4.27 20.76 -18.98
CA SER A 15 -3.78 22.12 -18.63
C SER A 15 -2.59 22.11 -17.66
N THR A 16 -2.46 21.09 -16.82
CA THR A 16 -1.33 20.92 -15.92
C THR A 16 -1.13 19.46 -15.53
N ARG A 17 0.11 19.06 -15.25
CA ARG A 17 0.46 17.77 -14.64
C ARG A 17 0.19 17.74 -13.13
N THR A 18 0.03 18.91 -12.50
CA THR A 18 -0.10 19.02 -11.04
C THR A 18 -1.51 18.63 -10.59
N VAL A 19 -1.59 17.65 -9.70
CA VAL A 19 -2.85 17.24 -9.09
C VAL A 19 -3.32 18.31 -8.10
N ASN A 20 -4.44 18.96 -8.41
CA ASN A 20 -5.01 19.98 -7.54
C ASN A 20 -5.60 19.39 -6.25
N ARG A 21 -5.86 20.25 -5.25
CA ARG A 21 -6.37 19.82 -3.93
C ARG A 21 -7.69 19.04 -3.97
N ARG A 22 -8.59 19.34 -4.92
CA ARG A 22 -9.89 18.64 -5.01
C ARG A 22 -9.74 17.26 -5.62
N LEU A 23 -8.99 17.16 -6.71
CA LEU A 23 -8.66 15.88 -7.33
C LEU A 23 -7.89 14.98 -6.36
N ARG A 24 -6.99 15.57 -5.56
CA ARG A 24 -6.30 14.86 -4.47
C ARG A 24 -7.28 14.28 -3.45
N ARG A 25 -8.27 15.06 -2.99
CA ARG A 25 -9.29 14.56 -2.06
C ARG A 25 -10.15 13.45 -2.67
N ALA A 26 -10.52 13.57 -3.95
CA ALA A 26 -11.25 12.53 -4.66
C ALA A 26 -10.44 11.22 -4.76
N LEU A 27 -9.14 11.34 -5.04
CA LEU A 27 -8.21 10.21 -5.03
C LEU A 27 -8.12 9.56 -3.65
N GLU A 28 -7.94 10.35 -2.58
CA GLU A 28 -7.85 9.81 -1.21
C GLU A 28 -9.16 9.15 -0.74
N HIS A 29 -10.31 9.59 -1.26
CA HIS A 29 -11.59 8.95 -0.99
C HIS A 29 -11.73 7.59 -1.69
N ARG A 30 -11.30 7.49 -2.96
CA ARG A 30 -11.34 6.25 -3.74
C ARG A 30 -10.26 5.27 -3.29
N ASP A 31 -9.03 5.74 -3.21
CA ASP A 31 -7.82 4.96 -2.91
C ASP A 31 -7.46 5.16 -1.43
N ARG A 32 -8.06 4.37 -0.55
CA ARG A 32 -7.82 4.47 0.92
C ARG A 32 -6.39 4.09 1.33
N ALA A 33 -5.67 3.40 0.46
CA ALA A 33 -4.30 2.96 0.63
C ALA A 33 -3.60 2.91 -0.73
N CYS A 34 -2.31 2.57 -0.74
CA CYS A 34 -1.59 2.24 -1.96
C CYS A 34 -2.36 1.18 -2.78
N VAL A 35 -2.59 1.44 -4.07
CA VAL A 35 -3.37 0.53 -4.95
C VAL A 35 -2.68 -0.80 -5.27
N VAL A 36 -1.42 -0.97 -4.87
CA VAL A 36 -0.68 -2.21 -5.13
C VAL A 36 -1.22 -3.31 -4.19
N PRO A 37 -1.62 -4.48 -4.72
CA PRO A 37 -2.20 -5.55 -3.91
C PRO A 37 -1.32 -5.94 -2.72
N GLY A 38 -1.94 -6.05 -1.54
CA GLY A 38 -1.25 -6.40 -0.28
C GLY A 38 -0.51 -5.24 0.40
N CYS A 39 -0.43 -4.05 -0.20
CA CYS A 39 0.21 -2.90 0.42
C CYS A 39 -0.76 -2.17 1.37
N GLY A 40 -0.44 -2.12 2.66
CA GLY A 40 -1.23 -1.40 3.68
C GLY A 40 -0.85 0.08 3.88
N ALA A 41 -0.02 0.67 3.01
CA ALA A 41 0.45 2.04 3.19
C ALA A 41 -0.67 3.06 2.96
N THR A 42 -0.93 3.92 3.94
CA THR A 42 -1.99 4.95 3.91
C THR A 42 -1.46 6.39 3.95
N ARG A 43 -0.15 6.56 4.17
CA ARG A 43 0.49 7.87 4.32
C ARG A 43 1.54 8.10 3.24
N ALA A 44 1.83 9.37 2.98
CA ALA A 44 2.82 9.81 1.98
C ALA A 44 2.57 9.22 0.58
N LEU A 45 1.31 9.06 0.19
CA LEU A 45 0.94 8.53 -1.13
C LEU A 45 1.14 9.59 -2.21
N HIS A 46 1.68 9.16 -3.34
CA HIS A 46 1.86 9.94 -4.56
C HIS A 46 0.72 9.65 -5.53
N ALA A 47 0.22 10.67 -6.23
CA ALA A 47 -0.70 10.49 -7.33
C ALA A 47 0.12 10.18 -8.59
N HIS A 48 -0.10 9.00 -9.17
CA HIS A 48 0.60 8.49 -10.34
C HIS A 48 -0.33 8.47 -11.55
N HIS A 49 0.13 8.99 -12.68
CA HIS A 49 -0.58 8.92 -13.95
C HIS A 49 -0.40 7.54 -14.59
N LEU A 50 -1.51 6.87 -14.94
CA LEU A 50 -1.53 5.53 -15.55
C LEU A 50 -1.09 5.58 -17.02
N VAL A 51 -1.72 6.47 -17.78
CA VAL A 51 -1.15 7.00 -19.02
C VAL A 51 -0.31 8.20 -18.64
N HIS A 52 1.01 8.10 -18.82
CA HIS A 52 1.92 9.16 -18.43
C HIS A 52 1.50 10.50 -19.04
N TRP A 53 1.69 11.57 -18.26
CA TRP A 53 1.38 12.91 -18.74
C TRP A 53 2.27 13.31 -19.93
N GLU A 54 3.50 12.81 -20.00
CA GLU A 54 4.39 13.04 -21.14
C GLU A 54 3.89 12.35 -22.42
N ASP A 55 3.24 11.19 -22.27
CA ASP A 55 2.61 10.43 -23.36
C ASP A 55 1.19 10.94 -23.72
N GLY A 56 0.83 12.13 -23.26
CA GLY A 56 -0.47 12.74 -23.56
C GLY A 56 -1.60 12.39 -22.59
N GLY A 57 -1.33 11.67 -21.50
CA GLY A 57 -2.33 11.34 -20.48
C GLY A 57 -2.90 12.59 -19.78
N PRO A 58 -4.21 12.66 -19.51
CA PRO A 58 -4.80 13.79 -18.78
C PRO A 58 -4.63 13.64 -17.27
N THR A 59 -4.62 14.76 -16.56
CA THR A 59 -4.68 14.80 -15.10
C THR A 59 -6.14 14.71 -14.67
N GLU A 60 -6.69 13.50 -14.74
CA GLU A 60 -8.09 13.17 -14.43
C GLU A 60 -8.19 11.97 -13.48
N LEU A 61 -9.31 11.85 -12.77
CA LEU A 61 -9.46 10.85 -11.72
C LEU A 61 -9.31 9.42 -12.24
N TRP A 62 -9.84 9.12 -13.43
CA TRP A 62 -9.74 7.81 -14.06
C TRP A 62 -8.31 7.44 -14.50
N ASN A 63 -7.44 8.45 -14.70
CA ASN A 63 -6.06 8.28 -15.15
C ASN A 63 -5.04 8.39 -14.00
N LEU A 64 -5.49 8.57 -12.77
CA LEU A 64 -4.62 8.74 -11.61
C LEU A 64 -4.87 7.62 -10.60
N ALA A 65 -3.83 7.19 -9.90
CA ALA A 65 -3.92 6.25 -8.79
C ALA A 65 -2.96 6.63 -7.64
N LEU A 66 -3.32 6.33 -6.40
CA LEU A 66 -2.43 6.56 -5.25
C LEU A 66 -1.47 5.39 -5.03
N VAL A 67 -0.17 5.68 -5.04
CA VAL A 67 0.92 4.72 -4.80
C VAL A 67 1.88 5.23 -3.75
N CYS A 68 2.40 4.32 -2.92
CA CYS A 68 3.40 4.68 -1.91
C CYS A 68 4.77 4.97 -2.57
N PRO A 69 5.70 5.66 -1.88
CA PRO A 69 7.00 6.03 -2.46
C PRO A 69 7.86 4.82 -2.89
N TYR A 70 7.68 3.67 -2.24
CA TYR A 70 8.34 2.42 -2.63
C TYR A 70 7.81 1.91 -3.96
N HIS A 71 6.49 1.66 -4.07
CA HIS A 71 5.88 1.13 -5.29
C HIS A 71 5.94 2.11 -6.46
N HIS A 72 5.87 3.42 -6.19
CA HIS A 72 6.09 4.43 -7.23
C HIS A 72 7.48 4.28 -7.86
N ARG A 73 8.53 4.10 -7.05
CA ARG A 73 9.89 3.84 -7.56
C ARG A 73 10.02 2.47 -8.21
N ALA A 74 9.37 1.44 -7.68
CA ALA A 74 9.38 0.10 -8.26
C ALA A 74 8.77 0.10 -9.68
N HIS A 75 7.69 0.85 -9.88
CA HIS A 75 7.08 1.03 -11.19
C HIS A 75 8.03 1.70 -12.19
N HIS A 76 8.61 2.85 -11.82
CA HIS A 76 9.59 3.54 -12.68
C HIS A 76 10.84 2.72 -12.97
N ARG A 77 11.16 1.71 -12.15
CA ARG A 77 12.27 0.76 -12.37
C ARG A 77 11.87 -0.47 -13.18
N GLY A 78 10.61 -0.61 -13.59
CA GLY A 78 10.12 -1.79 -14.30
C GLY A 78 10.03 -3.06 -13.43
N LEU A 79 10.09 -2.93 -12.10
CA LEU A 79 9.94 -4.08 -11.20
C LEU A 79 8.48 -4.52 -11.08
N ILE A 80 7.57 -3.56 -11.25
CA ILE A 80 6.13 -3.78 -11.36
C ILE A 80 5.58 -2.92 -12.50
N THR A 81 4.46 -3.33 -13.08
CA THR A 81 3.73 -2.55 -14.08
C THR A 81 2.30 -2.35 -13.59
N ILE A 82 1.82 -1.11 -13.62
CA ILE A 82 0.47 -0.74 -13.20
C ILE A 82 -0.30 -0.34 -14.47
N THR A 83 -1.37 -1.06 -14.78
CA THR A 83 -2.12 -0.90 -16.03
C THR A 83 -3.62 -0.96 -15.79
N GLY A 84 -4.39 -0.59 -16.81
CA GLY A 84 -5.85 -0.56 -16.77
C GLY A 84 -6.41 0.79 -16.29
N PRO A 85 -7.74 0.97 -16.31
CA PRO A 85 -8.37 2.15 -15.77
C PRO A 85 -8.28 2.13 -14.23
N ALA A 86 -8.33 3.30 -13.59
CA ALA A 86 -8.08 3.41 -12.15
C ALA A 86 -9.08 2.64 -11.25
N ASP A 87 -10.24 2.24 -11.76
CA ASP A 87 -11.24 1.40 -11.07
C ASP A 87 -11.02 -0.11 -11.26
N GLN A 88 -10.20 -0.53 -12.23
CA GLN A 88 -9.91 -1.92 -12.55
C GLN A 88 -8.41 -2.14 -12.80
N LEU A 89 -7.59 -1.60 -11.89
CA LEU A 89 -6.13 -1.67 -12.01
C LEU A 89 -5.62 -3.11 -11.95
N VAL A 90 -4.73 -3.43 -12.89
CA VAL A 90 -3.94 -4.66 -12.89
C VAL A 90 -2.50 -4.30 -12.60
N VAL A 91 -1.96 -4.90 -11.53
CA VAL A 91 -0.53 -4.76 -11.19
C VAL A 91 0.15 -6.08 -11.49
N THR A 92 1.22 -6.05 -12.28
CA THR A 92 2.05 -7.21 -12.60
C THR A 92 3.47 -7.01 -12.09
N ASP A 93 4.20 -8.10 -11.88
CA ASP A 93 5.65 -8.05 -11.64
C ASP A 93 6.44 -7.98 -12.97
N ALA A 94 7.77 -7.89 -12.85
CA ALA A 94 8.67 -7.86 -14.01
C ALA A 94 8.57 -9.08 -14.96
N ALA A 95 7.99 -10.19 -14.51
CA ALA A 95 7.73 -11.37 -15.34
C ALA A 95 6.33 -11.37 -15.97
N GLY A 96 5.55 -10.29 -15.78
CA GLY A 96 4.17 -10.16 -16.26
C GLY A 96 3.14 -10.94 -15.42
N ARG A 97 3.53 -11.48 -14.26
CA ARG A 97 2.59 -12.22 -13.39
C ARG A 97 1.78 -11.22 -12.57
N ALA A 98 0.46 -11.38 -12.58
CA ALA A 98 -0.44 -10.53 -11.80
C ALA A 98 -0.18 -10.68 -10.30
N LEU A 99 0.03 -9.55 -9.62
CA LEU A 99 0.10 -9.48 -8.17
C LEU A 99 -1.31 -9.59 -7.60
N THR A 100 -1.45 -10.34 -6.51
CA THR A 100 -2.71 -10.45 -5.78
C THR A 100 -2.44 -10.28 -4.29
N SER A 101 -3.45 -9.86 -3.53
CA SER A 101 -3.41 -9.87 -2.08
C SER A 101 -3.69 -11.25 -1.48
N ALA A 102 -3.81 -12.28 -2.32
CA ALA A 102 -4.06 -13.63 -1.86
C ALA A 102 -2.89 -14.14 -1.02
N SER A 103 -3.20 -14.89 0.04
CA SER A 103 -2.18 -15.52 0.86
C SER A 103 -1.34 -16.46 0.00
N LEU A 104 -0.02 -16.34 0.11
CA LEU A 104 0.91 -17.34 -0.44
C LEU A 104 0.89 -18.64 0.36
N ALA A 105 0.28 -18.64 1.55
CA ALA A 105 0.13 -19.84 2.36
C ALA A 105 -0.71 -20.86 1.58
N ARG A 106 -0.08 -21.99 1.25
CA ARG A 106 -0.80 -23.13 0.70
C ARG A 106 -1.42 -23.89 1.86
N PRO A 107 -2.68 -24.33 1.75
CA PRO A 107 -3.23 -25.28 2.71
C PRO A 107 -2.28 -26.47 2.86
N PRO A 108 -1.98 -26.93 4.08
CA PRO A 108 -1.13 -28.08 4.27
C PRO A 108 -1.78 -29.29 3.59
N THR A 109 -1.06 -29.89 2.63
CA THR A 109 -1.52 -31.10 1.91
C THR A 109 -1.21 -32.38 2.68
N ARG A 110 -0.52 -32.26 3.81
CA ARG A 110 -0.11 -33.36 4.67
C ARG A 110 -0.69 -33.14 6.07
N PRO A 111 -0.98 -34.22 6.82
CA PRO A 111 -1.38 -34.10 8.21
C PRO A 111 -0.28 -33.36 9.00
N LEU A 112 -0.69 -32.70 10.08
CA LEU A 112 0.25 -32.12 11.03
C LEU A 112 1.26 -33.20 11.44
N PRO A 113 2.56 -32.87 11.54
CA PRO A 113 3.51 -33.82 12.10
C PRO A 113 3.05 -34.23 13.51
N ASP A 114 3.23 -35.51 13.84
CA ASP A 114 2.97 -36.02 15.19
C ASP A 114 4.05 -35.48 16.12
N VAL A 115 3.80 -34.29 16.66
CA VAL A 115 4.69 -33.60 17.59
C VAL A 115 4.03 -33.67 18.96
N ALA A 116 4.77 -34.16 19.95
CA ALA A 116 4.32 -34.17 21.34
C ALA A 116 3.88 -32.76 21.76
N PRO A 117 2.82 -32.61 22.57
CA PRO A 117 2.39 -31.31 23.06
C PRO A 117 3.57 -30.57 23.68
N CYS A 118 3.77 -29.30 23.29
CA CYS A 118 4.74 -28.45 23.95
C CYS A 118 4.44 -28.48 25.45
N PRO A 119 5.36 -28.96 26.32
CA PRO A 119 5.07 -29.19 27.75
C PRO A 119 4.68 -27.94 28.54
N GLY A 120 4.73 -26.77 27.91
CA GLY A 120 4.70 -25.47 28.57
C GLY A 120 6.01 -25.21 29.31
N PRO A 121 6.21 -23.99 29.82
CA PRO A 121 7.27 -23.74 30.79
C PRO A 121 7.00 -24.59 32.05
N THR A 122 8.04 -25.22 32.58
CA THR A 122 8.07 -26.06 33.80
C THR A 122 7.78 -25.30 35.10
N GLY A 123 7.39 -24.02 35.02
CA GLY A 123 7.29 -23.13 36.17
C GLY A 123 8.64 -22.59 36.67
N GLU A 124 9.72 -22.81 35.91
CA GLU A 124 11.03 -22.21 36.18
C GLU A 124 10.93 -20.68 36.23
N ARG A 125 11.66 -20.06 37.16
CA ARG A 125 11.74 -18.60 37.23
C ARG A 125 12.38 -18.07 35.95
N ALA A 126 11.73 -17.10 35.32
CA ALA A 126 12.34 -16.35 34.22
C ALA A 126 13.67 -15.75 34.70
N ASN A 127 14.78 -16.20 34.10
CA ASN A 127 16.10 -15.63 34.33
C ASN A 127 16.24 -14.36 33.48
N TRP A 128 15.91 -13.23 34.09
CA TRP A 128 15.96 -11.91 33.47
C TRP A 128 17.38 -11.35 33.31
N TRP A 129 18.39 -12.16 33.00
CA TRP A 129 19.79 -11.69 32.96
C TRP A 129 20.07 -10.62 31.88
N TRP A 130 19.14 -10.42 30.94
CA TRP A 130 19.13 -9.32 29.96
C TRP A 130 18.12 -8.20 30.27
N TYR A 131 17.44 -8.21 31.42
CA TYR A 131 16.40 -7.24 31.78
C TYR A 131 16.54 -6.81 33.24
N GLN A 132 17.02 -5.59 33.46
CA GLN A 132 16.92 -4.91 34.75
C GLN A 132 15.58 -4.16 34.82
N PRO A 133 14.64 -4.56 35.70
CA PRO A 133 13.42 -3.80 35.90
C PRO A 133 13.74 -2.39 36.43
N TYR A 134 13.02 -1.38 35.95
CA TYR A 134 13.16 -0.01 36.43
C TYR A 134 12.69 0.11 37.89
N GLU A 135 13.57 0.58 38.77
CA GLU A 135 13.24 0.95 40.15
C GLU A 135 13.12 2.48 40.23
N PRO A 136 11.94 3.04 40.55
CA PRO A 136 11.79 4.48 40.71
C PRO A 136 12.61 4.97 41.91
N ARG A 137 13.30 6.11 41.75
CA ARG A 137 13.98 6.76 42.88
C ARG A 137 12.96 7.13 43.95
N PRO A 138 13.27 6.93 45.24
CA PRO A 138 12.43 7.47 46.32
C PRO A 138 12.38 9.01 46.21
N PRO A 139 11.28 9.65 46.65
CA PRO A 139 11.20 11.10 46.71
C PRO A 139 12.29 11.65 47.64
N ASP A 140 12.87 12.79 47.27
CA ASP A 140 13.81 13.50 48.14
C ASP A 140 13.03 14.12 49.32
N ASP A 141 13.52 13.94 50.56
CA ASP A 141 12.92 14.47 51.81
C ASP A 141 12.91 16.01 51.89
#